data_AF-A0A7Z9E3J4-F1
#
_entry.id   AF-A0A7Z9E3J4-F1
#
_cell.length_a   1.000
_cell.length_b   1.000
_cell.length_c   1.000
_cell.angle_alpha   90.00
_cell.angle_beta   90.00
_cell.angle_gamma   90.00
#
_symmetry.space_group_name_H-M   'P 1'
#
loop_
_entity.id
_entity.type
_entity.pdbx_description
1 polymer ?
#
loop_
_entity_poly.entity_id
_entity_poly.type
_entity_poly.pdbx_seq_one_letter_code
_entity_poly.pdbx_strand_id
1 'polypeptide(L)' 'MMEQEAQDAEKTGRMRVIVQDNSPIHQCHEVKKLWPKWESMGLYIFCLPK' A
#
# COMPACT_ATOMS: atom_id res chain seq x y z
N MET A 1 1.91 -3.05 9.61
CA MET A 1 2.44 -3.76 8.43
C MET A 1 2.63 -2.80 7.25
N MET A 2 1.58 -2.30 6.58
CA MET A 2 1.74 -1.42 5.39
C MET A 2 2.59 -0.17 5.61
N GLU A 3 2.47 0.48 6.78
CA GLU A 3 3.28 1.65 7.12
C GLU A 3 4.79 1.32 7.16
N GLN A 4 5.16 0.15 7.68
CA GLN A 4 6.56 -0.29 7.70
C GLN A 4 7.06 -0.57 6.28
N GLU A 5 6.24 -1.20 5.44
CA GLU A 5 6.56 -1.47 4.04
C GLU A 5 6.79 -0.17 3.25
N ALA A 6 6.03 0.88 3.55
CA ALA A 6 6.19 2.20 2.95
C ALA A 6 7.48 2.89 3.42
N GLN A 7 7.78 2.85 4.72
CA GLN A 7 9.02 3.39 5.27
C GLN A 7 10.26 2.70 4.69
N ASP A 8 10.19 1.38 4.52
CA ASP A 8 11.28 0.62 3.91
C ASP A 8 11.44 0.94 2.41
N ALA A 9 10.35 1.11 1.67
CA ALA A 9 10.37 1.51 0.26
C ALA A 9 11.04 2.88 0.10
N GLU A 10 10.65 3.86 0.93
CA GLU A 10 11.22 5.20 0.95
C GLU A 10 12.71 5.16 1.31
N LYS A 11 13.07 4.48 2.40
CA LYS A 11 14.46 4.37 2.88
C LYS A 11 15.38 3.72 1.84
N THR A 12 14.89 2.70 1.15
CA THR A 12 15.71 1.96 0.17
C THR A 12 15.70 2.60 -1.21
N GLY A 13 14.78 3.54 -1.47
CA GLY A 13 14.54 4.13 -2.80
C GLY A 13 14.07 3.10 -3.83
N ARG A 14 13.65 1.91 -3.38
CA ARG A 14 13.18 0.83 -4.25
C ARG A 14 11.66 0.80 -4.24
N MET A 15 11.07 0.82 -5.42
CA MET A 15 9.65 0.62 -5.58
C MET A 15 9.23 -0.71 -4.95
N ARG A 16 8.18 -0.67 -4.13
CA ARG A 16 7.57 -1.85 -3.52
C ARG A 16 6.14 -1.97 -4.02
N VAL A 17 5.77 -3.19 -4.40
CA VAL A 17 4.43 -3.52 -4.89
C VAL A 17 3.84 -4.59 -3.98
N ILE A 18 2.65 -4.33 -3.44
CA ILE A 18 1.88 -5.29 -2.66
C ILE A 18 0.57 -5.58 -3.40
N VAL A 19 0.29 -6.87 -3.60
CA VAL A 19 -0.98 -7.33 -4.16
C VAL A 19 -1.82 -7.93 -3.04
N GLN A 20 -3.06 -7.47 -2.90
CA GLN A 20 -4.00 -7.89 -1.86
C GLN A 20 -5.24 -8.53 -2.46
N ASP A 21 -5.92 -9.36 -1.67
CA ASP A 21 -7.26 -9.81 -2.01
C ASP A 21 -8.30 -8.69 -1.79
N ASN A 22 -9.57 -9.00 -2.02
CA ASN A 22 -10.66 -8.04 -1.88
C ASN A 22 -11.29 -8.03 -0.48
N SER A 23 -10.57 -8.47 0.56
CA SER A 23 -11.08 -8.47 1.94
C SER A 23 -11.52 -7.06 2.37
N PRO A 24 -12.66 -6.90 3.09
CA PRO A 24 -13.20 -5.59 3.47
C PRO A 24 -12.21 -4.68 4.19
N ILE A 25 -11.25 -5.26 4.94
CA ILE A 25 -10.21 -4.51 5.63
C ILE A 25 -9.26 -3.76 4.67
N HIS A 26 -9.02 -4.27 3.46
CA HIS A 26 -8.20 -3.62 2.44
C HIS A 26 -8.99 -2.55 1.67
N GLN A 27 -10.32 -2.62 1.70
CA GLN A 27 -11.20 -1.73 0.95
C GLN A 27 -11.86 -0.63 1.80
N CYS A 28 -11.66 -0.63 3.11
CA CYS A 28 -12.26 0.37 3.99
C CYS A 28 -11.72 1.78 3.71
N HIS A 29 -12.52 2.78 4.08
CA HIS A 29 -12.24 4.18 3.80
C HIS A 29 -10.96 4.67 4.47
N GLU A 30 -10.74 4.22 5.70
CA GLU A 30 -9.61 4.55 6.55
C GLU A 30 -8.29 4.12 5.91
N VAL A 31 -8.26 2.91 5.34
CA VAL A 31 -7.06 2.38 4.65
C VAL A 31 -6.85 3.11 3.32
N LYS A 32 -7.90 3.36 2.54
CA LYS A 32 -7.79 4.08 1.25
C LYS A 32 -7.27 5.51 1.40
N LYS A 33 -7.58 6.20 2.49
CA LYS A 33 -7.02 7.53 2.80
C LYS A 33 -5.50 7.53 2.94
N LEU A 34 -4.89 6.40 3.29
CA LEU A 34 -3.45 6.28 3.47
C LEU A 34 -2.72 5.95 2.16
N TRP A 35 -3.44 5.54 1.11
CA TRP A 35 -2.82 5.15 -0.16
C TRP A 35 -1.98 6.26 -0.81
N PRO A 36 -2.43 7.53 -0.90
CA PRO A 36 -1.61 8.59 -1.50
C PRO A 36 -0.29 8.82 -0.73
N LYS A 37 -0.34 8.69 0.61
CA LYS A 37 0.85 8.78 1.45
C LYS A 37 1.82 7.65 1.10
N TRP A 38 1.35 6.40 1.12
CA TRP A 38 2.20 5.25 0.84
C TRP A 38 2.73 5.24 -0.60
N GLU A 39 1.94 5.68 -1.57
CA GLU A 39 2.37 5.82 -2.96
C GLU A 39 3.51 6.84 -3.10
N SER A 40 3.42 7.99 -2.42
CA SER A 40 4.50 8.98 -2.39
C SER A 40 5.81 8.46 -1.77
N MET A 41 5.72 7.43 -0.93
CA MET A 41 6.85 6.73 -0.30
C MET A 41 7.38 5.57 -1.16
N GLY A 42 6.81 5.35 -2.36
CA GLY A 42 7.22 4.29 -3.27
C GLY A 42 6.55 2.94 -3.04
N LEU A 43 5.51 2.87 -2.21
CA LEU A 43 4.69 1.68 -2.00
C LEU A 43 3.39 1.74 -2.82
N TYR A 44 3.24 0.82 -3.77
CA TYR A 44 2.08 0.69 -4.63
C TYR A 44 1.24 -0.52 -4.21
N ILE A 45 -0.08 -0.36 -4.20
CA ILE A 45 -1.03 -1.37 -3.75
C ILE A 45 -2.00 -1.69 -4.88
N PHE A 46 -2.14 -2.98 -5.19
CA PHE A 46 -3.10 -3.47 -6.18
C PHE A 46 -4.01 -4.51 -5.53
N CYS A 47 -5.30 -4.47 -5.86
CA CYS A 47 -6.24 -5.52 -5.48
C CYS A 47 -6.39 -6.51 -6.63
N LEU A 48 -6.55 -7.80 -6.31
CA LEU A 48 -6.91 -8.81 -7.30
C LEU A 48 -8.23 -8.43 -8.01
N PRO A 49 -8.40 -8.80 -9.29
CA PRO A 49 -9.67 -8.63 -9.98
C PRO A 49 -10.80 -9.33 -9.22
N LYS A 50 -12.02 -8.82 -9.37
CA LYS A 50 -13.23 -9.41 -8.80
C LYS A 50 -13.74 -10.56 -9.66
#